data_AF-A0A7Y6PK99-F1
#
_entry.id   AF-A0A7Y6PK99-F1
#
_cell.length_a   1.000
_cell.length_b   1.000
_cell.length_c   1.000
_cell.angle_alpha   90.00
_cell.angle_beta   90.00
_cell.angle_gamma   90.00
#
_symmetry.space_group_name_H-M   'P 1'
#
loop_
_entity.id
_entity.type
_entity.pdbx_description
1 polymer ?
#
loop_
_entity_poly.entity_id
_entity_poly.type
_entity_poly.pdbx_seq_one_letter_code
_entity_poly.pdbx_strand_id
1 'polypeptide(L)'
;MTKHLAAALFALTVAPLLVGCAAESDSAFHVSGRVTDSQVTHVIATNPVTAERVVADVGSDGSFDLAVAPGKTWAVTFANASKVGADMRVGVLGSDGLDALAPARAGSLELGTVSFASGRATGSIAHADLIDALGLDDATAARLARTDDLALRYANPDIDNNGELDALEGHDIRLEVSGQLALGIGDREATVADLVTGLAAPTIRYDNTMLVTLVPRAMNMAMASGTITFDMPYYGTALGPATPMIEAGTAIGQPHVLLGELEGMPALGISARGDHDAPRGNYELAFDNGQLTFSDVEPPSAATLADATDYRVPFIRISSTDGKPTALDIAWHEMGASGWQPAPGLAVRLDVVVQHGGKRYALAPILAADQHSIAWQEMPFAAAGALYSEMASVDTSQICYVAASYESDLGMTMTVRAKNPACY
;
A
#
# COMPACT_ATOMS: atom_id res chain seq x y z
N MET A 1 12.35 52.83 -1.68
CA MET A 1 12.69 52.30 -0.34
C MET A 1 12.64 50.79 -0.40
N THR A 2 13.76 50.23 -0.83
CA THR A 2 14.03 48.81 -1.07
C THR A 2 14.51 48.17 0.22
N LYS A 3 13.83 47.11 0.68
CA LYS A 3 14.27 46.31 1.85
C LYS A 3 15.17 45.17 1.36
N HIS A 4 16.41 45.19 1.86
CA HIS A 4 17.39 44.12 1.71
C HIS A 4 16.97 42.88 2.50
N LEU A 5 16.89 41.72 1.85
CA LEU A 5 17.00 40.41 2.49
C LEU A 5 18.45 39.94 2.35
N ALA A 6 19.08 39.62 3.47
CA ALA A 6 20.43 39.07 3.54
C ALA A 6 20.42 37.58 3.17
N ALA A 7 21.26 37.20 2.21
CA ALA A 7 21.55 35.82 1.87
C ALA A 7 22.58 35.27 2.87
N ALA A 8 22.22 34.20 3.58
CA ALA A 8 23.16 33.42 4.39
C ALA A 8 23.83 32.38 3.48
N LEU A 9 25.12 32.56 3.25
CA LEU A 9 26.00 31.67 2.50
C LEU A 9 26.41 30.51 3.42
N PHE A 10 25.81 29.33 3.26
CA PHE A 10 26.28 28.11 3.91
C PHE A 10 27.48 27.54 3.12
N ALA A 11 28.65 27.53 3.75
CA ALA A 11 29.82 26.84 3.23
C ALA A 11 29.64 25.32 3.40
N LEU A 12 29.50 24.61 2.29
CA LEU A 12 29.43 23.16 2.22
C LEU A 12 30.86 22.59 2.34
N THR A 13 31.25 22.11 3.52
CA THR A 13 32.45 21.28 3.70
C THR A 13 32.17 19.89 3.15
N VAL A 14 32.78 19.56 2.01
CA VAL A 14 32.81 18.21 1.43
C VAL A 14 33.74 17.35 2.30
N ALA A 15 33.16 16.48 3.12
CA ALA A 15 33.90 15.42 3.80
C ALA A 15 34.17 14.27 2.81
N PRO A 16 35.39 13.70 2.77
CA PRO A 16 35.66 12.53 1.95
C PRO A 16 34.84 11.33 2.47
N LEU A 17 34.01 10.76 1.58
CA LEU A 17 33.35 9.48 1.77
C LEU A 17 34.42 8.38 1.88
N LEU A 18 34.69 7.95 3.11
CA LEU A 18 35.37 6.69 3.36
C LEU A 18 34.38 5.57 3.01
N VAL A 19 34.62 4.90 1.89
CA VAL A 19 33.99 3.60 1.56
C VAL A 19 34.54 2.58 2.56
N GLY A 20 33.96 2.55 3.75
CA GLY A 20 34.14 1.43 4.67
C GLY A 20 33.33 0.27 4.11
N CYS A 21 33.97 -0.88 3.88
CA CYS A 21 33.28 -2.15 3.69
C CYS A 21 32.40 -2.35 4.94
N ALA A 22 31.11 -2.03 4.83
CA ALA A 22 30.13 -2.46 5.80
C ALA A 22 30.22 -3.98 5.80
N ALA A 23 30.65 -4.58 6.91
CA ALA A 23 30.46 -6.00 7.10
C ALA A 23 28.98 -6.27 6.85
N GLU A 24 28.66 -7.12 5.89
CA GLU A 24 27.30 -7.60 5.69
C GLU A 24 26.81 -8.04 7.07
N SER A 25 25.83 -7.31 7.59
CA SER A 25 25.27 -7.63 8.88
C SER A 25 24.62 -9.00 8.73
N ASP A 26 25.02 -9.96 9.58
CA ASP A 26 24.47 -11.32 9.76
C ASP A 26 22.95 -11.34 10.07
N SER A 27 22.25 -10.23 9.86
CA SER A 27 20.83 -10.01 10.07
C SER A 27 19.96 -10.17 8.83
N ALA A 28 20.54 -10.45 7.65
CA ALA A 28 19.78 -10.71 6.43
C ALA A 28 19.23 -12.14 6.37
N PHE A 29 18.23 -12.35 5.52
CA PHE A 29 17.77 -13.67 5.10
C PHE A 29 18.21 -13.92 3.66
N HIS A 30 18.97 -14.98 3.42
CA HIS A 30 19.55 -15.29 2.11
C HIS A 30 18.67 -16.28 1.35
N VAL A 31 18.24 -15.91 0.15
CA VAL A 31 17.54 -16.80 -0.78
C VAL A 31 18.50 -17.20 -1.88
N SER A 32 18.94 -18.46 -1.88
CA SER A 32 19.90 -18.99 -2.83
C SER A 32 19.28 -20.08 -3.70
N GLY A 33 19.90 -20.32 -4.85
CA GLY A 33 19.49 -21.39 -5.74
C GLY A 33 20.30 -21.41 -7.03
N ARG A 34 19.84 -22.24 -7.97
CA ARG A 34 20.43 -22.36 -9.30
C ARG A 34 19.37 -22.33 -10.39
N VAL A 35 19.41 -21.33 -11.26
CA VAL A 35 18.52 -21.26 -12.43
C VAL A 35 19.00 -22.19 -13.54
N THR A 36 18.05 -22.79 -14.26
CA THR A 36 18.33 -23.65 -15.41
C THR A 36 18.27 -22.93 -16.74
N ASP A 37 17.63 -21.76 -16.78
CA ASP A 37 17.49 -20.94 -17.96
C ASP A 37 18.66 -19.96 -18.08
N SER A 38 19.46 -20.13 -19.13
CA SER A 38 20.60 -19.27 -19.45
C SER A 38 20.23 -17.83 -19.79
N GLN A 39 18.94 -17.52 -19.98
CA GLN A 39 18.47 -16.17 -20.26
C GLN A 39 18.33 -15.32 -19.00
N VAL A 40 18.26 -15.93 -17.81
CA VAL A 40 18.17 -15.18 -16.56
C VAL A 40 19.52 -14.58 -16.23
N THR A 41 19.52 -13.29 -15.98
CA THR A 41 20.72 -12.48 -15.67
C THR A 41 20.70 -11.96 -14.24
N HIS A 42 19.51 -11.71 -13.68
CA HIS A 42 19.33 -11.14 -12.36
C HIS A 42 18.17 -11.81 -11.63
N VAL A 43 18.23 -11.79 -10.30
CA VAL A 43 17.12 -12.09 -9.40
C VAL A 43 16.83 -10.84 -8.58
N ILE A 44 15.57 -10.43 -8.52
CA ILE A 44 15.13 -9.18 -7.91
C ILE A 44 14.09 -9.50 -6.86
N ALA A 45 14.28 -9.03 -5.63
CA ALA A 45 13.24 -9.03 -4.61
C ALA A 45 12.68 -7.62 -4.48
N THR A 46 11.35 -7.48 -4.57
CA THR A 46 10.67 -6.21 -4.36
C THR A 46 9.74 -6.31 -3.16
N ASN A 47 9.88 -5.38 -2.22
CA ASN A 47 8.93 -5.20 -1.14
C ASN A 47 7.71 -4.44 -1.65
N PRO A 48 6.50 -5.01 -1.60
CA PRO A 48 5.33 -4.35 -2.16
C PRO A 48 4.87 -3.14 -1.37
N VAL A 49 5.15 -3.07 -0.08
CA VAL A 49 4.71 -1.97 0.80
C VAL A 49 5.59 -0.75 0.60
N THR A 50 6.92 -0.94 0.59
CA THR A 50 7.89 0.16 0.54
C THR A 50 8.46 0.41 -0.85
N ALA A 51 8.18 -0.47 -1.82
CA ALA A 51 8.85 -0.55 -3.12
C ALA A 51 10.39 -0.62 -3.05
N GLU A 52 10.92 -1.01 -1.89
CA GLU A 52 12.33 -1.34 -1.73
C GLU A 52 12.68 -2.54 -2.62
N ARG A 53 13.79 -2.45 -3.34
CA ARG A 53 14.26 -3.50 -4.25
C ARG A 53 15.66 -3.95 -3.86
N VAL A 54 15.90 -5.25 -3.95
CA VAL A 54 17.23 -5.86 -3.85
C VAL A 54 17.49 -6.67 -5.10
N VAL A 55 18.72 -6.61 -5.61
CA VAL A 55 19.13 -7.29 -6.84
C VAL A 55 20.33 -8.19 -6.55
N ALA A 56 20.31 -9.39 -7.11
CA ALA A 56 21.44 -10.30 -7.16
C ALA A 56 21.73 -10.70 -8.61
N ASP A 57 23.01 -10.72 -8.97
CA ASP A 57 23.46 -11.23 -10.27
C ASP A 57 23.35 -12.76 -10.31
N VAL A 58 23.02 -13.30 -11.48
CA VAL A 58 23.11 -14.74 -11.75
C VAL A 58 24.48 -15.07 -12.32
N GLY A 59 25.20 -15.94 -11.63
CA GLY A 59 26.51 -16.42 -12.04
C GLY A 59 26.45 -17.21 -13.35
N SER A 60 27.59 -17.35 -14.03
CA SER A 60 27.68 -18.11 -15.29
C SER A 60 27.30 -19.58 -15.17
N ASP A 61 27.32 -20.14 -13.95
CA ASP A 61 26.87 -21.49 -13.65
C ASP A 61 25.38 -21.58 -13.28
N GLY A 62 24.67 -20.44 -13.26
CA GLY A 62 23.27 -20.28 -12.88
C GLY A 62 23.04 -20.04 -11.38
N SER A 63 24.10 -19.98 -10.56
CA SER A 63 23.95 -19.74 -9.11
C SER A 63 23.59 -18.28 -8.81
N PHE A 64 22.84 -18.07 -7.73
CA PHE A 64 22.55 -16.74 -7.18
C PHE A 64 22.42 -16.80 -5.65
N ASP A 65 22.58 -15.65 -5.01
CA ASP A 65 22.31 -15.44 -3.58
C ASP A 65 21.68 -14.05 -3.40
N LEU A 66 20.44 -14.01 -2.93
CA LEU A 66 19.65 -12.80 -2.77
C LEU A 66 19.39 -12.53 -1.28
N ALA A 67 20.00 -11.49 -0.75
CA ALA A 67 19.84 -11.09 0.65
C ALA A 67 18.63 -10.17 0.83
N VAL A 68 17.59 -10.62 1.53
CA VAL A 68 16.40 -9.83 1.85
C VAL A 68 16.30 -9.55 3.34
N ALA A 69 15.69 -8.42 3.73
CA ALA A 69 15.51 -8.11 5.14
C ALA A 69 14.33 -8.92 5.74
N PRO A 70 14.52 -9.57 6.91
CA PRO A 70 13.45 -10.24 7.63
C PRO A 70 12.32 -9.29 8.09
N GLY A 71 11.15 -9.86 8.38
CA GLY A 71 9.96 -9.12 8.84
C GLY A 71 9.25 -8.33 7.75
N LYS A 72 9.61 -8.57 6.48
CA LYS A 72 9.06 -7.92 5.30
C LYS A 72 8.61 -8.97 4.29
N THR A 73 7.63 -8.62 3.47
CA THR A 73 7.19 -9.44 2.33
C THR A 73 7.97 -9.06 1.07
N TRP A 74 8.33 -10.04 0.25
CA TRP A 74 9.19 -9.88 -0.92
C TRP A 74 8.66 -10.71 -2.10
N ALA A 75 8.23 -10.04 -3.17
CA ALA A 75 7.98 -10.71 -4.45
C ALA A 75 9.33 -10.92 -5.16
N VAL A 76 9.64 -12.15 -5.55
CA VAL A 76 10.93 -12.50 -6.17
C VAL A 76 10.74 -12.73 -7.66
N THR A 77 11.40 -11.91 -8.48
CA THR A 77 11.33 -11.94 -9.94
C THR A 77 12.69 -12.30 -10.54
N PHE A 78 12.69 -13.19 -11.53
CA PHE A 78 13.85 -13.53 -12.34
C PHE A 78 13.80 -12.74 -13.65
N ALA A 79 14.89 -12.06 -13.98
CA ALA A 79 14.92 -11.08 -15.06
C ALA A 79 16.04 -11.31 -16.10
N ASN A 80 15.75 -10.93 -17.34
CA ASN A 80 16.70 -10.87 -18.45
C ASN A 80 16.93 -9.41 -18.85
N ALA A 81 17.99 -8.78 -18.32
CA ALA A 81 18.32 -7.38 -18.54
C ALA A 81 18.70 -7.02 -19.99
N SER A 82 18.69 -7.97 -20.93
CA SER A 82 18.81 -7.68 -22.37
C SER A 82 17.47 -7.38 -23.06
N LYS A 83 16.36 -7.49 -22.31
CA LYS A 83 15.00 -7.17 -22.74
C LYS A 83 14.54 -5.85 -22.13
N VAL A 84 13.32 -5.42 -22.44
CA VAL A 84 12.76 -4.13 -22.03
C VAL A 84 11.33 -4.33 -21.56
N GLY A 85 10.88 -3.55 -20.58
CA GLY A 85 9.52 -3.58 -20.06
C GLY A 85 9.15 -4.96 -19.49
N ALA A 86 7.89 -5.34 -19.69
CA ALA A 86 7.38 -6.64 -19.23
C ALA A 86 8.12 -7.86 -19.83
N ASP A 87 8.74 -7.73 -21.01
CA ASP A 87 9.56 -8.80 -21.61
C ASP A 87 10.86 -9.06 -20.84
N MET A 88 11.26 -8.15 -19.95
CA MET A 88 12.40 -8.33 -19.05
C MET A 88 12.14 -9.38 -17.97
N ARG A 89 10.87 -9.67 -17.67
CA ARG A 89 10.49 -10.72 -16.73
C ARG A 89 10.56 -12.12 -17.37
N VAL A 90 11.38 -12.99 -16.80
CA VAL A 90 11.44 -14.43 -17.15
C VAL A 90 10.42 -15.22 -16.32
N GLY A 91 10.31 -14.93 -15.03
CA GLY A 91 9.24 -15.46 -14.20
C GLY A 91 9.27 -14.98 -12.76
N VAL A 92 8.16 -15.17 -12.06
CA VAL A 92 8.01 -14.83 -10.64
C VAL A 92 8.01 -16.09 -9.79
N LEU A 93 8.76 -16.09 -8.69
CA LEU A 93 8.82 -17.21 -7.75
C LEU A 93 7.43 -17.50 -7.17
N GLY A 94 7.07 -18.77 -7.10
CA GLY A 94 5.88 -19.22 -6.38
C GLY A 94 6.00 -20.63 -5.83
N SER A 95 5.23 -20.93 -4.78
CA SER A 95 5.15 -22.26 -4.16
C SER A 95 3.77 -22.51 -3.53
N ASP A 96 2.98 -23.42 -4.10
CA ASP A 96 1.65 -23.83 -3.61
C ASP A 96 0.73 -22.67 -3.18
N GLY A 97 0.68 -21.62 -4.00
CA GLY A 97 -0.15 -20.43 -3.78
C GLY A 97 0.55 -19.30 -3.01
N LEU A 98 1.76 -19.52 -2.51
CA LEU A 98 2.61 -18.44 -2.00
C LEU A 98 3.37 -17.79 -3.16
N ASP A 99 3.11 -16.51 -3.37
CA ASP A 99 3.63 -15.64 -4.43
C ASP A 99 4.64 -14.61 -3.91
N ALA A 100 4.78 -14.49 -2.59
CA ALA A 100 5.83 -13.69 -1.96
C ALA A 100 6.46 -14.38 -0.73
N LEU A 101 7.74 -14.11 -0.51
CA LEU A 101 8.48 -14.60 0.66
C LEU A 101 8.35 -13.61 1.82
N ALA A 102 8.08 -14.10 3.02
CA ALA A 102 8.03 -13.27 4.23
C ALA A 102 8.90 -13.88 5.35
N PRO A 103 10.23 -13.85 5.24
CA PRO A 103 11.10 -14.46 6.24
C PRO A 103 10.93 -13.77 7.59
N ALA A 104 10.56 -14.53 8.63
CA ALA A 104 10.29 -13.99 9.96
C ALA A 104 11.56 -13.57 10.73
N ARG A 105 12.72 -14.12 10.35
CA ARG A 105 14.02 -13.93 11.00
C ARG A 105 15.16 -14.06 9.99
N ALA A 106 16.37 -13.64 10.37
CA ALA A 106 17.58 -13.90 9.61
C ALA A 106 17.80 -15.41 9.43
N GLY A 107 18.47 -15.81 8.35
CA GLY A 107 18.63 -17.21 7.99
C GLY A 107 18.94 -17.41 6.51
N SER A 108 18.67 -18.61 6.00
CA SER A 108 18.80 -18.91 4.59
C SER A 108 17.74 -19.89 4.10
N LEU A 109 17.45 -19.81 2.81
CA LEU A 109 16.56 -20.66 2.04
C LEU A 109 17.28 -21.08 0.76
N GLU A 110 17.54 -22.38 0.61
CA GLU A 110 18.10 -22.95 -0.61
C GLU A 110 16.96 -23.52 -1.48
N LEU A 111 16.62 -22.82 -2.55
CA LEU A 111 15.55 -23.22 -3.47
C LEU A 111 15.92 -24.46 -4.31
N GLY A 112 17.21 -24.79 -4.36
CA GLY A 112 17.75 -25.84 -5.23
C GLY A 112 17.70 -25.40 -6.70
N THR A 113 17.23 -26.28 -7.58
CA THR A 113 17.09 -25.97 -9.00
C THR A 113 15.81 -25.18 -9.25
N VAL A 114 15.93 -23.99 -9.84
CA VAL A 114 14.80 -23.15 -10.26
C VAL A 114 14.48 -23.43 -11.72
N SER A 115 13.21 -23.76 -11.97
CA SER A 115 12.64 -24.02 -13.28
C SER A 115 11.55 -23.00 -13.62
N PHE A 116 11.33 -22.76 -14.92
CA PHE A 116 10.40 -21.74 -15.41
C PHE A 116 9.31 -22.37 -16.27
N ALA A 117 8.05 -22.05 -15.98
CA ALA A 117 6.90 -22.45 -16.78
C ALA A 117 5.83 -21.37 -16.74
N SER A 118 5.36 -20.92 -17.91
CA SER A 118 4.25 -19.96 -18.04
C SER A 118 4.43 -18.68 -17.20
N GLY A 119 5.65 -18.12 -17.18
CA GLY A 119 5.95 -16.90 -16.40
C GLY A 119 6.06 -17.12 -14.90
N ARG A 120 6.02 -18.36 -14.42
CA ARG A 120 6.24 -18.72 -13.01
C ARG A 120 7.56 -19.45 -12.85
N ALA A 121 8.24 -19.15 -11.75
CA ALA A 121 9.48 -19.80 -11.33
C ALA A 121 9.19 -20.69 -10.12
N THR A 122 9.68 -21.93 -10.16
CA THR A 122 9.48 -22.90 -9.07
C THR A 122 10.81 -23.54 -8.71
N GLY A 123 11.18 -23.46 -7.42
CA GLY A 123 12.32 -24.16 -6.86
C GLY A 123 12.03 -25.65 -6.65
N SER A 124 13.07 -26.47 -6.63
CA SER A 124 12.97 -27.91 -6.36
C SER A 124 12.79 -28.24 -4.87
N ILE A 125 12.92 -27.26 -3.98
CA ILE A 125 12.63 -27.40 -2.55
C ILE A 125 11.16 -27.79 -2.32
N ALA A 126 10.89 -28.65 -1.33
CA ALA A 126 9.52 -28.98 -0.94
C ALA A 126 8.84 -27.78 -0.26
N HIS A 127 7.55 -27.61 -0.48
CA HIS A 127 6.79 -26.49 0.10
C HIS A 127 6.88 -26.43 1.63
N ALA A 128 6.77 -27.57 2.32
CA ALA A 128 6.89 -27.61 3.78
C ALA A 128 8.26 -27.14 4.29
N ASP A 129 9.35 -27.48 3.58
CA ASP A 129 10.70 -27.04 3.92
C ASP A 129 10.89 -25.55 3.65
N LEU A 130 10.23 -25.01 2.61
CA LEU A 130 10.19 -23.57 2.33
C LEU A 130 9.50 -22.81 3.48
N ILE A 131 8.33 -23.28 3.93
CA ILE A 131 7.60 -22.66 5.04
C ILE A 131 8.41 -22.68 6.35
N ASP A 132 9.05 -23.81 6.67
CA ASP A 132 9.91 -23.93 7.85
C ASP A 132 11.13 -23.01 7.77
N ALA A 133 11.79 -22.93 6.60
CA ALA A 133 12.92 -22.05 6.37
C ALA A 133 12.56 -20.56 6.54
N LEU A 134 11.37 -20.14 6.08
CA LEU A 134 10.85 -18.79 6.30
C LEU A 134 10.47 -18.54 7.78
N GLY A 135 10.38 -19.58 8.61
CA GLY A 135 9.97 -19.48 10.00
C GLY A 135 8.49 -19.17 10.16
N LEU A 136 7.66 -19.63 9.22
CA LEU A 136 6.21 -19.43 9.22
C LEU A 136 5.50 -20.67 9.76
N ASP A 137 4.36 -20.48 10.42
CA ASP A 137 3.42 -21.57 10.67
C ASP A 137 2.41 -21.71 9.51
N ASP A 138 1.77 -22.88 9.41
CA ASP A 138 0.81 -23.17 8.33
C ASP A 138 -0.32 -22.13 8.24
N ALA A 139 -0.79 -21.63 9.38
CA ALA A 139 -1.86 -20.64 9.44
C ALA A 139 -1.42 -19.29 8.87
N THR A 140 -0.19 -18.85 9.16
CA THR A 140 0.40 -17.63 8.65
C THR A 140 0.76 -17.77 7.18
N ALA A 141 1.33 -18.91 6.77
CA ALA A 141 1.61 -19.21 5.37
C ALA A 141 0.32 -19.21 4.53
N ALA A 142 -0.74 -19.88 5.00
CA ALA A 142 -2.03 -19.88 4.34
C ALA A 142 -2.66 -18.48 4.29
N ARG A 143 -2.45 -17.64 5.31
CA ARG A 143 -2.91 -16.24 5.28
C ARG A 143 -2.12 -15.42 4.26
N LEU A 144 -0.80 -15.55 4.21
CA LEU A 144 0.04 -14.86 3.22
C LEU A 144 -0.31 -15.26 1.79
N ALA A 145 -0.51 -16.55 1.53
CA ALA A 145 -0.93 -17.07 0.22
C ALA A 145 -2.31 -16.56 -0.26
N ARG A 146 -3.09 -15.90 0.60
CA ARG A 146 -4.35 -15.23 0.21
C ARG A 146 -4.17 -13.74 -0.08
N THR A 147 -3.01 -13.19 0.28
CA THR A 147 -2.79 -11.74 0.34
C THR A 147 -1.56 -11.28 -0.43
N ASP A 148 -0.68 -12.19 -0.81
CA ASP A 148 0.57 -11.91 -1.50
C ASP A 148 0.42 -11.79 -3.01
N ASP A 149 -0.70 -12.18 -3.60
CA ASP A 149 -1.06 -11.87 -4.99
C ASP A 149 -0.86 -10.37 -5.30
N LEU A 150 -1.19 -9.49 -4.35
CA LEU A 150 -1.01 -8.05 -4.53
C LEU A 150 0.48 -7.67 -4.63
N ALA A 151 1.39 -8.48 -4.07
CA ALA A 151 2.83 -8.25 -4.15
C ALA A 151 3.36 -8.35 -5.60
N LEU A 152 2.66 -9.09 -6.47
CA LEU A 152 3.02 -9.26 -7.87
C LEU A 152 2.95 -7.99 -8.69
N ARG A 153 2.30 -6.92 -8.22
CA ARG A 153 2.18 -5.66 -8.96
C ARG A 153 3.53 -5.02 -9.36
N TYR A 154 4.61 -5.40 -8.68
CA TYR A 154 5.99 -4.99 -9.00
C TYR A 154 6.83 -6.13 -9.61
N ALA A 155 6.17 -7.14 -10.17
CA ALA A 155 6.84 -8.23 -10.87
C ALA A 155 7.44 -7.79 -12.21
N ASN A 156 7.02 -6.65 -12.76
CA ASN A 156 7.73 -6.04 -13.89
C ASN A 156 9.01 -5.37 -13.36
N PRO A 157 10.22 -5.83 -13.77
CA PRO A 157 11.47 -5.26 -13.28
C PRO A 157 11.88 -3.95 -13.97
N ASP A 158 11.19 -3.57 -15.05
CA ASP A 158 11.37 -2.33 -15.83
C ASP A 158 9.99 -1.70 -16.07
N ILE A 159 9.45 -1.02 -15.05
CA ILE A 159 8.09 -0.46 -15.07
C ILE A 159 8.00 0.69 -16.07
N ASP A 160 9.05 1.49 -16.23
CA ASP A 160 9.03 2.66 -17.12
C ASP A 160 9.41 2.35 -18.58
N ASN A 161 9.74 1.09 -18.87
CA ASN A 161 10.06 0.55 -20.18
C ASN A 161 11.29 1.21 -20.83
N ASN A 162 12.28 1.61 -20.03
CA ASN A 162 13.48 2.28 -20.52
C ASN A 162 14.64 1.31 -20.85
N GLY A 163 14.51 0.03 -20.50
CA GLY A 163 15.49 -1.03 -20.74
C GLY A 163 16.54 -1.19 -19.64
N GLU A 164 16.43 -0.42 -18.55
CA GLU A 164 17.19 -0.58 -17.32
C GLU A 164 16.31 -1.20 -16.24
N LEU A 165 16.95 -1.78 -15.22
CA LEU A 165 16.24 -2.34 -14.08
C LEU A 165 15.86 -1.20 -13.12
N ASP A 166 14.57 -1.04 -12.80
CA ASP A 166 14.10 -0.01 -11.86
C ASP A 166 14.84 -0.06 -10.51
N ALA A 167 15.23 -1.27 -10.10
CA ALA A 167 15.98 -1.53 -8.88
C ALA A 167 17.39 -0.91 -8.86
N LEU A 168 17.96 -0.62 -10.03
CA LEU A 168 19.29 -0.02 -10.20
C LEU A 168 19.22 1.50 -10.42
N GLU A 169 18.08 2.03 -10.84
CA GLU A 169 17.89 3.45 -11.12
C GLU A 169 17.54 4.29 -9.89
N GLY A 170 17.04 3.64 -8.83
CA GLY A 170 16.58 4.34 -7.63
C GLY A 170 15.26 5.09 -7.83
N HIS A 171 14.48 4.72 -8.85
CA HIS A 171 13.13 5.24 -9.07
C HIS A 171 12.13 4.54 -8.13
N ASP A 172 11.52 5.32 -7.23
CA ASP A 172 10.45 4.85 -6.33
C ASP A 172 9.08 4.92 -7.01
N ILE A 173 8.93 4.21 -8.12
CA ILE A 173 7.64 4.08 -8.83
C ILE A 173 6.75 3.13 -8.02
N ARG A 174 5.58 3.60 -7.59
CA ARG A 174 4.67 2.83 -6.74
C ARG A 174 3.28 2.72 -7.33
N LEU A 175 2.66 1.55 -7.18
CA LEU A 175 1.22 1.35 -7.34
C LEU A 175 0.65 1.04 -5.96
N GLU A 176 -0.10 2.00 -5.42
CA GLU A 176 -0.88 1.83 -4.20
C GLU A 176 -2.28 1.32 -4.56
N VAL A 177 -2.67 0.24 -3.91
CA VAL A 177 -4.01 -0.32 -3.97
C VAL A 177 -4.61 -0.18 -2.59
N SER A 178 -5.62 0.68 -2.46
CA SER A 178 -6.24 0.99 -1.17
C SER A 178 -7.74 0.76 -1.18
N GLY A 179 -8.29 0.27 -0.06
CA GLY A 179 -9.73 0.03 0.09
C GLY A 179 -10.39 1.09 0.97
N GLN A 180 -11.58 1.56 0.56
CA GLN A 180 -12.40 2.44 1.39
C GLN A 180 -13.56 1.68 2.00
N LEU A 181 -13.74 1.87 3.31
CA LEU A 181 -14.78 1.28 4.12
C LEU A 181 -15.57 2.38 4.82
N ALA A 182 -16.88 2.23 4.86
CA ALA A 182 -17.76 3.00 5.71
C ALA A 182 -18.17 2.15 6.93
N LEU A 183 -18.10 2.72 8.14
CA LEU A 183 -18.74 2.09 9.29
C LEU A 183 -20.25 2.15 9.09
N GLY A 184 -20.95 1.10 9.50
CA GLY A 184 -22.40 1.00 9.40
C GLY A 184 -23.06 0.76 10.76
N ILE A 185 -24.33 1.15 10.85
CA ILE A 185 -25.25 0.77 11.93
C ILE A 185 -26.53 0.29 11.27
N GLY A 186 -26.78 -1.02 11.37
CA GLY A 186 -27.88 -1.64 10.65
C GLY A 186 -27.68 -1.49 9.13
N ASP A 187 -28.63 -0.81 8.48
CA ASP A 187 -28.71 -0.63 7.03
C ASP A 187 -28.14 0.72 6.53
N ARG A 188 -27.65 1.59 7.42
CA ARG A 188 -27.11 2.90 7.07
C ARG A 188 -25.64 3.06 7.45
N GLU A 189 -24.98 3.99 6.78
CA GLU A 189 -23.66 4.47 7.18
C GLU A 189 -23.73 5.19 8.54
N ALA A 190 -22.72 4.93 9.37
CA ALA A 190 -22.51 5.59 10.64
C ALA A 190 -22.00 7.02 10.41
N THR A 191 -22.53 7.94 11.20
CA THR A 191 -22.11 9.34 11.23
C THR A 191 -21.15 9.58 12.38
N VAL A 192 -20.50 10.74 12.39
CA VAL A 192 -19.69 11.17 13.56
C VAL A 192 -20.51 11.16 14.85
N ALA A 193 -21.79 11.54 14.82
CA ALA A 193 -22.64 11.52 16.00
C ALA A 193 -22.81 10.09 16.56
N ASP A 194 -22.88 9.10 15.68
CA ASP A 194 -22.94 7.69 16.09
C ASP A 194 -21.65 7.22 16.76
N LEU A 195 -20.50 7.72 16.31
CA LEU A 195 -19.22 7.43 16.96
C LEU A 195 -19.15 8.00 18.38
N VAL A 196 -19.87 9.09 18.66
CA VAL A 196 -19.96 9.70 20.00
C VAL A 196 -20.89 8.91 20.91
N THR A 197 -22.07 8.54 20.43
CA THR A 197 -23.07 7.79 21.22
C THR A 197 -22.69 6.31 21.39
N GLY A 198 -21.86 5.79 20.50
CA GLY A 198 -21.49 4.39 20.40
C GLY A 198 -22.24 3.66 19.28
N LEU A 199 -21.55 2.72 18.64
CA LEU A 199 -22.09 1.89 17.57
C LEU A 199 -22.77 0.64 18.18
N ALA A 200 -24.11 0.61 18.19
CA ALA A 200 -24.83 -0.60 18.52
C ALA A 200 -24.84 -1.54 17.31
N ALA A 201 -24.19 -2.71 17.43
CA ALA A 201 -24.03 -3.69 16.35
C ALA A 201 -23.36 -3.09 15.08
N PRO A 202 -22.09 -2.66 15.19
CA PRO A 202 -21.35 -2.11 14.06
C PRO A 202 -21.26 -3.10 12.90
N THR A 203 -21.47 -2.58 11.70
CA THR A 203 -21.20 -3.26 10.44
C THR A 203 -20.15 -2.49 9.67
N ILE A 204 -19.69 -3.05 8.56
CA ILE A 204 -18.91 -2.30 7.58
C ILE A 204 -19.65 -2.35 6.25
N ARG A 205 -19.39 -1.35 5.41
CA ARG A 205 -19.78 -1.34 4.01
C ARG A 205 -18.56 -0.98 3.20
N TYR A 206 -18.15 -1.89 2.31
CA TYR A 206 -17.07 -1.62 1.38
C TYR A 206 -17.56 -0.68 0.27
N ASP A 207 -16.81 0.42 0.06
CA ASP A 207 -17.19 1.54 -0.80
C ASP A 207 -16.55 1.42 -2.19
N ASN A 208 -15.22 1.25 -2.23
CA ASN A 208 -14.42 1.25 -3.44
C ASN A 208 -12.99 0.78 -3.17
N THR A 209 -12.30 0.40 -4.24
CA THR A 209 -10.83 0.31 -4.27
C THR A 209 -10.28 1.50 -5.05
N MET A 210 -9.33 2.21 -4.47
CA MET A 210 -8.52 3.20 -5.16
C MET A 210 -7.27 2.51 -5.73
N LEU A 211 -6.97 2.81 -6.99
CA LEU A 211 -5.71 2.42 -7.64
C LEU A 211 -4.96 3.70 -7.90
N VAL A 212 -3.81 3.90 -7.25
CA VAL A 212 -3.06 5.15 -7.31
C VAL A 212 -1.61 4.85 -7.66
N THR A 213 -1.16 5.36 -8.79
CA THR A 213 0.25 5.33 -9.15
C THR A 213 0.95 6.59 -8.64
N LEU A 214 2.05 6.39 -7.92
CA LEU A 214 2.96 7.45 -7.48
C LEU A 214 4.16 7.48 -8.42
N VAL A 215 4.41 8.65 -9.00
CA VAL A 215 5.44 8.84 -10.01
C VAL A 215 6.54 9.74 -9.44
N PRO A 216 7.79 9.26 -9.33
CA PRO A 216 8.91 10.09 -8.92
C PRO A 216 9.05 11.34 -9.77
N ARG A 217 9.21 12.51 -9.13
CA ARG A 217 9.38 13.79 -9.84
C ARG A 217 10.58 13.79 -10.78
N ALA A 218 11.61 12.98 -10.47
CA ALA A 218 12.81 12.84 -11.29
C ALA A 218 12.50 12.35 -12.72
N MET A 219 11.43 11.57 -12.90
CA MET A 219 11.00 11.08 -14.21
C MET A 219 10.35 12.17 -15.08
N ASN A 220 9.95 13.29 -14.46
CA ASN A 220 9.34 14.44 -15.16
C ASN A 220 8.15 14.07 -16.07
N MET A 221 7.35 13.07 -15.68
CA MET A 221 6.18 12.64 -16.44
C MET A 221 5.13 13.76 -16.55
N ALA A 222 4.51 13.90 -17.72
CA ALA A 222 3.49 14.88 -18.03
C ALA A 222 2.14 14.51 -17.40
N MET A 223 2.05 14.56 -16.07
CA MET A 223 0.90 14.09 -15.28
C MET A 223 -0.46 14.60 -15.78
N ALA A 224 -0.52 15.82 -16.31
CA ALA A 224 -1.74 16.42 -16.84
C ALA A 224 -2.34 15.69 -18.05
N SER A 225 -1.54 14.92 -18.80
CA SER A 225 -2.01 14.11 -19.93
C SER A 225 -2.15 12.62 -19.60
N GLY A 226 -1.89 12.25 -18.34
CA GLY A 226 -1.89 10.86 -17.90
C GLY A 226 -3.24 10.16 -18.12
N THR A 227 -3.17 8.98 -18.74
CA THR A 227 -4.29 8.04 -18.89
C THR A 227 -3.92 6.68 -18.34
N ILE A 228 -4.92 5.88 -17.96
CA ILE A 228 -4.73 4.49 -17.55
C ILE A 228 -5.55 3.53 -18.42
N THR A 229 -4.98 2.40 -18.79
CA THR A 229 -5.62 1.32 -19.55
C THR A 229 -5.50 0.01 -18.78
N PHE A 230 -6.54 -0.84 -18.89
CA PHE A 230 -6.59 -2.16 -18.26
C PHE A 230 -6.88 -3.25 -19.29
N ASP A 231 -6.37 -4.45 -19.02
CA ASP A 231 -6.70 -5.67 -19.79
C ASP A 231 -8.13 -6.19 -19.55
N MET A 232 -8.81 -5.66 -18.53
CA MET A 232 -10.16 -6.03 -18.15
C MET A 232 -11.11 -4.82 -18.10
N PRO A 233 -12.43 -5.04 -18.20
CA PRO A 233 -13.39 -3.96 -18.02
C PRO A 233 -13.25 -3.28 -16.65
N TYR A 234 -13.44 -1.96 -16.64
CA TYR A 234 -13.33 -1.15 -15.44
C TYR A 234 -14.69 -0.52 -15.08
N TYR A 235 -15.04 -0.61 -13.80
CA TYR A 235 -16.29 -0.07 -13.23
C TYR A 235 -15.96 1.06 -12.27
N GLY A 236 -15.91 2.29 -12.77
CA GLY A 236 -15.45 3.46 -12.01
C GLY A 236 -16.50 4.15 -11.13
N THR A 237 -16.05 5.08 -10.29
CA THR A 237 -16.93 5.91 -9.43
C THR A 237 -16.88 7.41 -9.72
N ALA A 238 -16.05 7.87 -10.66
CA ALA A 238 -15.78 9.30 -10.85
C ALA A 238 -17.01 10.16 -11.18
N LEU A 239 -18.06 9.56 -11.76
CA LEU A 239 -19.35 10.21 -12.04
C LEU A 239 -20.48 9.69 -11.13
N GLY A 240 -20.11 9.05 -10.01
CA GLY A 240 -21.02 8.43 -9.05
C GLY A 240 -21.27 6.93 -9.30
N PRO A 241 -22.17 6.30 -8.53
CA PRO A 241 -22.44 4.86 -8.61
C PRO A 241 -23.08 4.41 -9.93
N ALA A 242 -23.57 5.34 -10.75
CA ALA A 242 -24.12 5.08 -12.07
C ALA A 242 -23.09 5.25 -13.21
N THR A 243 -21.80 5.42 -12.88
CA THR A 243 -20.74 5.51 -13.91
C THR A 243 -20.77 4.23 -14.77
N PRO A 244 -20.87 4.35 -16.10
CA PRO A 244 -20.83 3.20 -16.99
C PRO A 244 -19.52 2.43 -16.89
N MET A 245 -19.59 1.14 -17.21
CA MET A 245 -18.41 0.32 -17.44
C MET A 245 -17.60 0.88 -18.61
N ILE A 246 -16.27 0.86 -18.49
CA ILE A 246 -15.32 1.11 -19.57
C ILE A 246 -14.77 -0.23 -20.05
N GLU A 247 -14.77 -0.46 -21.36
CA GLU A 247 -14.28 -1.71 -21.96
C GLU A 247 -12.76 -1.87 -21.77
N ALA A 248 -12.30 -3.12 -21.67
CA ALA A 248 -10.88 -3.45 -21.67
C ALA A 248 -10.14 -2.80 -22.87
N GLY A 249 -8.91 -2.36 -22.65
CA GLY A 249 -8.08 -1.68 -23.66
C GLY A 249 -8.48 -0.24 -23.97
N THR A 250 -9.53 0.29 -23.34
CA THR A 250 -9.91 1.71 -23.51
C THR A 250 -9.13 2.58 -22.55
N ALA A 251 -8.41 3.58 -23.08
CA ALA A 251 -7.70 4.56 -22.26
C ALA A 251 -8.67 5.42 -21.45
N ILE A 252 -8.42 5.51 -20.14
CA ILE A 252 -9.21 6.28 -19.17
C ILE A 252 -8.43 7.54 -18.81
N GLY A 253 -9.00 8.70 -19.15
CA GLY A 253 -8.44 10.01 -18.81
C GLY A 253 -9.34 10.82 -17.86
N GLN A 254 -9.14 12.12 -17.82
CA GLN A 254 -10.06 13.05 -17.13
C GLN A 254 -11.48 12.95 -17.72
N PRO A 255 -12.55 13.04 -16.89
CA PRO A 255 -12.55 13.32 -15.45
C PRO A 255 -12.42 12.08 -14.56
N HIS A 256 -12.23 10.89 -15.15
CA HIS A 256 -12.19 9.63 -14.39
C HIS A 256 -10.88 9.44 -13.63
N VAL A 257 -9.78 9.83 -14.27
CA VAL A 257 -8.48 9.92 -13.63
C VAL A 257 -8.47 11.11 -12.67
N LEU A 258 -7.96 10.89 -11.47
CA LEU A 258 -7.73 11.90 -10.45
C LEU A 258 -6.23 12.17 -10.39
N LEU A 259 -5.87 13.45 -10.51
CA LEU A 259 -4.49 13.92 -10.36
C LEU A 259 -4.33 14.54 -8.97
N GLY A 260 -3.20 14.29 -8.34
CA GLY A 260 -2.92 14.80 -7.01
C GLY A 260 -1.48 14.65 -6.59
N GLU A 261 -1.28 14.66 -5.29
CA GLU A 261 0.01 14.43 -4.65
C GLU A 261 -0.21 13.56 -3.42
N LEU A 262 0.64 12.55 -3.25
CA LEU A 262 0.67 11.69 -2.07
C LEU A 262 2.12 11.52 -1.64
N GLU A 263 2.40 11.73 -0.35
CA GLU A 263 3.76 11.67 0.20
C GLU A 263 4.78 12.57 -0.51
N GLY A 264 4.33 13.72 -1.03
CA GLY A 264 5.19 14.65 -1.77
C GLY A 264 5.39 14.28 -3.25
N MET A 265 4.84 13.15 -3.69
CA MET A 265 4.98 12.65 -5.06
C MET A 265 3.71 12.87 -5.88
N PRO A 266 3.86 13.29 -7.15
CA PRO A 266 2.75 13.31 -8.09
C PRO A 266 2.03 11.96 -8.14
N ALA A 267 0.70 12.03 -8.06
CA ALA A 267 -0.15 10.86 -8.05
C ALA A 267 -1.15 10.92 -9.22
N LEU A 268 -1.36 9.78 -9.87
CA LEU A 268 -2.43 9.54 -10.82
C LEU A 268 -3.22 8.34 -10.32
N GLY A 269 -4.53 8.50 -10.12
CA GLY A 269 -5.33 7.39 -9.64
C GLY A 269 -6.75 7.36 -10.15
N ILE A 270 -7.41 6.24 -9.90
CA ILE A 270 -8.82 6.02 -10.19
C ILE A 270 -9.47 5.29 -9.00
N SER A 271 -10.80 5.20 -9.03
CA SER A 271 -11.59 4.52 -8.01
C SER A 271 -12.52 3.50 -8.65
N ALA A 272 -12.31 2.21 -8.38
CA ALA A 272 -13.17 1.11 -8.78
C ALA A 272 -14.31 0.94 -7.77
N ARG A 273 -15.53 0.74 -8.23
CA ARG A 273 -16.73 0.60 -7.37
C ARG A 273 -16.61 -0.59 -6.43
N GLY A 274 -17.11 -0.45 -5.20
CA GLY A 274 -17.05 -1.53 -4.21
C GLY A 274 -17.98 -2.72 -4.46
N ASP A 275 -18.84 -2.66 -5.47
CA ASP A 275 -19.70 -3.78 -5.90
C ASP A 275 -19.15 -4.55 -7.11
N HIS A 276 -17.95 -4.21 -7.57
CA HIS A 276 -17.25 -4.89 -8.67
C HIS A 276 -15.78 -5.07 -8.31
N ASP A 277 -15.16 -6.15 -8.79
CA ASP A 277 -13.72 -6.34 -8.63
C ASP A 277 -12.97 -5.18 -9.30
N ALA A 278 -11.88 -4.73 -8.67
CA ALA A 278 -10.91 -3.90 -9.34
C ALA A 278 -10.30 -4.69 -10.52
N PRO A 279 -9.96 -4.02 -11.65
CA PRO A 279 -9.31 -4.70 -12.76
C PRO A 279 -8.05 -5.44 -12.30
N ARG A 280 -7.80 -6.62 -12.84
CA ARG A 280 -6.60 -7.44 -12.66
C ARG A 280 -5.82 -7.49 -13.97
N GLY A 281 -4.57 -7.94 -13.92
CA GLY A 281 -3.70 -8.07 -15.08
C GLY A 281 -2.78 -6.87 -15.27
N ASN A 282 -2.54 -6.44 -16.52
CA ASN A 282 -1.65 -5.32 -16.79
C ASN A 282 -2.35 -3.97 -16.67
N TYR A 283 -1.65 -3.02 -16.04
CA TYR A 283 -2.05 -1.63 -15.95
C TYR A 283 -1.04 -0.80 -16.75
N GLU A 284 -1.50 -0.16 -17.81
CA GLU A 284 -0.66 0.73 -18.62
C GLU A 284 -1.03 2.18 -18.34
N LEU A 285 -0.07 2.96 -17.86
CA LEU A 285 -0.22 4.40 -17.68
C LEU A 285 0.56 5.12 -18.77
N ALA A 286 -0.15 5.81 -19.66
CA ALA A 286 0.45 6.58 -20.74
C ALA A 286 0.46 8.07 -20.41
N PHE A 287 1.58 8.73 -20.68
CA PHE A 287 1.80 10.17 -20.58
C PHE A 287 2.36 10.69 -21.91
N ASP A 288 2.34 12.01 -22.14
CA ASP A 288 2.85 12.59 -23.39
C ASP A 288 4.34 12.32 -23.63
N ASN A 289 5.08 12.03 -22.55
CA ASN A 289 6.53 11.86 -22.55
C ASN A 289 7.01 10.56 -21.90
N GLY A 290 6.14 9.56 -21.72
CA GLY A 290 6.53 8.28 -21.16
C GLY A 290 5.37 7.35 -20.89
N GLN A 291 5.69 6.14 -20.46
CA GLN A 291 4.72 5.11 -20.11
C GLN A 291 5.20 4.35 -18.88
N LEU A 292 4.26 3.94 -18.02
CA LEU A 292 4.52 2.99 -16.93
C LEU A 292 3.66 1.75 -17.15
N THR A 293 4.22 0.57 -16.86
CA THR A 293 3.53 -0.71 -17.00
C THR A 293 3.68 -1.53 -15.72
N PHE A 294 2.58 -1.72 -15.01
CA PHE A 294 2.50 -2.69 -13.91
C PHE A 294 1.90 -3.98 -14.46
N SER A 295 2.52 -5.12 -14.15
CA SER A 295 2.10 -6.43 -14.65
C SER A 295 1.62 -7.33 -13.51
N ASP A 296 0.73 -8.27 -13.84
CA ASP A 296 0.12 -9.23 -12.92
C ASP A 296 -0.42 -8.57 -11.64
N VAL A 297 -1.09 -7.42 -11.78
CA VAL A 297 -1.73 -6.78 -10.64
C VAL A 297 -2.96 -7.59 -10.27
N GLU A 298 -3.01 -8.12 -9.06
CA GLU A 298 -4.11 -8.94 -8.56
C GLU A 298 -4.68 -8.33 -7.26
N PRO A 299 -5.54 -7.30 -7.34
CA PRO A 299 -6.23 -6.78 -6.17
C PRO A 299 -7.19 -7.82 -5.58
N PRO A 300 -7.40 -7.84 -4.26
CA PRO A 300 -8.45 -8.64 -3.64
C PRO A 300 -9.82 -8.38 -4.27
N SER A 301 -10.64 -9.43 -4.37
CA SER A 301 -11.99 -9.32 -4.92
C SER A 301 -12.87 -8.40 -4.08
N ALA A 302 -13.86 -7.77 -4.70
CA ALA A 302 -14.81 -6.92 -3.98
C ALA A 302 -15.60 -7.72 -2.93
N ALA A 303 -15.88 -9.00 -3.18
CA ALA A 303 -16.52 -9.88 -2.21
C ALA A 303 -15.64 -10.10 -0.97
N THR A 304 -14.36 -10.42 -1.17
CA THR A 304 -13.37 -10.55 -0.07
C THR A 304 -13.30 -9.28 0.76
N LEU A 305 -13.27 -8.11 0.10
CA LEU A 305 -13.23 -6.82 0.77
C LEU A 305 -14.54 -6.50 1.50
N ALA A 306 -15.69 -6.83 0.94
CA ALA A 306 -16.99 -6.58 1.56
C ALA A 306 -17.26 -7.49 2.78
N ASP A 307 -16.84 -8.75 2.71
CA ASP A 307 -17.08 -9.73 3.78
C ASP A 307 -16.11 -9.58 4.97
N ALA A 308 -14.96 -8.95 4.75
CA ALA A 308 -13.92 -8.69 5.76
C ALA A 308 -13.45 -9.93 6.55
N THR A 309 -13.46 -11.09 5.90
CA THR A 309 -13.06 -12.37 6.50
C THR A 309 -11.56 -12.55 6.64
N ASP A 310 -10.75 -11.77 5.90
CA ASP A 310 -9.30 -11.97 5.79
C ASP A 310 -8.48 -10.79 6.31
N TYR A 311 -9.12 -9.80 6.93
CA TYR A 311 -8.42 -8.65 7.47
C TYR A 311 -9.12 -8.04 8.68
N ARG A 312 -8.33 -7.33 9.48
CA ARG A 312 -8.81 -6.62 10.67
C ARG A 312 -9.35 -5.25 10.32
N VAL A 313 -10.36 -4.79 11.05
CA VAL A 313 -11.01 -3.47 10.88
C VAL A 313 -11.02 -2.69 12.21
N PRO A 314 -10.60 -1.42 12.22
CA PRO A 314 -10.71 -0.56 13.39
C PRO A 314 -12.12 0.00 13.52
N PHE A 315 -12.75 -0.21 14.68
CA PHE A 315 -13.98 0.48 15.06
C PHE A 315 -13.64 1.67 15.93
N ILE A 316 -14.05 2.85 15.49
CA ILE A 316 -13.70 4.13 16.09
C ILE A 316 -14.82 4.58 17.03
N ARG A 317 -14.45 5.11 18.19
CA ARG A 317 -15.37 5.78 19.11
C ARG A 317 -14.81 7.14 19.51
N ILE A 318 -15.69 8.13 19.64
CA ILE A 318 -15.35 9.45 20.18
C ILE A 318 -15.86 9.50 21.61
N SER A 319 -14.94 9.41 22.58
CA SER A 319 -15.28 9.65 23.98
C SER A 319 -15.53 11.14 24.19
N SER A 320 -16.54 11.49 25.00
CA SER A 320 -16.92 12.88 25.26
C SER A 320 -17.43 13.11 26.68
N THR A 321 -17.40 14.36 27.11
CA THR A 321 -18.01 14.86 28.37
C THR A 321 -18.67 16.19 28.08
N ASP A 322 -19.97 16.30 28.39
CA ASP A 322 -20.79 17.50 28.12
C ASP A 322 -20.69 17.99 26.66
N GLY A 323 -20.72 17.05 25.71
CA GLY A 323 -20.63 17.34 24.27
C GLY A 323 -19.22 17.63 23.75
N LYS A 324 -18.21 17.74 24.63
CA LYS A 324 -16.82 17.98 24.25
C LYS A 324 -16.05 16.67 24.10
N PRO A 325 -15.29 16.48 23.01
CA PRO A 325 -14.48 15.28 22.83
C PRO A 325 -13.36 15.22 23.89
N THR A 326 -13.15 14.04 24.45
CA THR A 326 -12.10 13.77 25.44
C THR A 326 -11.06 12.79 24.94
N ALA A 327 -11.43 11.86 24.05
CA ALA A 327 -10.51 10.94 23.40
C ALA A 327 -11.08 10.38 22.08
N LEU A 328 -10.20 9.83 21.24
CA LEU A 328 -10.56 8.91 20.18
C LEU A 328 -10.07 7.52 20.55
N ASP A 329 -11.00 6.57 20.64
CA ASP A 329 -10.74 5.19 20.98
C ASP A 329 -10.86 4.31 19.73
N ILE A 330 -10.00 3.30 19.62
CA ILE A 330 -9.97 2.33 18.52
C ILE A 330 -10.04 0.91 19.11
N ALA A 331 -11.03 0.15 18.65
CA ALA A 331 -11.14 -1.27 18.93
C ALA A 331 -11.03 -2.08 17.64
N TRP A 332 -10.02 -2.93 17.55
CA TRP A 332 -9.78 -3.77 16.38
C TRP A 332 -10.65 -5.01 16.42
N HIS A 333 -11.25 -5.34 15.27
CA HIS A 333 -12.08 -6.52 15.11
C HIS A 333 -11.74 -7.28 13.83
N GLU A 334 -12.03 -8.57 13.82
CA GLU A 334 -11.99 -9.44 12.63
C GLU A 334 -13.35 -10.12 12.44
N MET A 335 -13.75 -10.39 11.21
CA MET A 335 -15.00 -11.10 10.92
C MET A 335 -14.78 -12.62 11.06
N GLY A 336 -15.37 -13.21 12.10
CA GLY A 336 -15.39 -14.65 12.30
C GLY A 336 -16.75 -15.27 11.95
N ALA A 337 -16.86 -16.59 12.09
CA ALA A 337 -18.11 -17.33 11.85
C ALA A 337 -19.28 -16.88 12.76
N SER A 338 -18.99 -16.25 13.90
CA SER A 338 -19.99 -15.70 14.84
C SER A 338 -20.17 -14.18 14.73
N GLY A 339 -19.64 -13.56 13.67
CA GLY A 339 -19.59 -12.10 13.51
C GLY A 339 -18.27 -11.49 13.97
N TRP A 340 -18.28 -10.18 14.21
CA TRP A 340 -17.11 -9.41 14.64
C TRP A 340 -16.58 -9.87 16.00
N GLN A 341 -15.29 -10.21 16.04
CA GLN A 341 -14.57 -10.61 17.26
C GLN A 341 -13.41 -9.65 17.52
N PRO A 342 -13.04 -9.37 18.78
CA PRO A 342 -11.87 -8.55 19.08
C PRO A 342 -10.60 -9.15 18.50
N ALA A 343 -9.75 -8.31 17.91
CA ALA A 343 -8.49 -8.71 17.28
C ALA A 343 -7.31 -7.90 17.85
N PRO A 344 -6.06 -8.41 17.73
CA PRO A 344 -4.87 -7.62 18.05
C PRO A 344 -4.78 -6.36 17.20
N GLY A 345 -4.29 -5.28 17.81
CA GLY A 345 -4.20 -3.98 17.15
C GLY A 345 -3.15 -3.92 16.03
N LEU A 346 -3.36 -2.95 15.15
CA LEU A 346 -2.41 -2.53 14.12
C LEU A 346 -2.07 -1.06 14.32
N ALA A 347 -0.90 -0.66 13.81
CA ALA A 347 -0.57 0.76 13.71
C ALA A 347 -1.58 1.44 12.78
N VAL A 348 -2.03 2.63 13.15
CA VAL A 348 -3.11 3.32 12.43
C VAL A 348 -2.90 4.82 12.48
N ARG A 349 -3.09 5.44 11.32
CA ARG A 349 -3.18 6.88 11.17
C ARG A 349 -4.65 7.28 11.26
N LEU A 350 -4.97 8.21 12.14
CA LEU A 350 -6.28 8.82 12.18
C LEU A 350 -6.25 10.11 11.38
N ASP A 351 -7.31 10.41 10.61
CA ASP A 351 -7.52 11.72 9.99
C ASP A 351 -8.82 12.32 10.53
N VAL A 352 -8.71 13.43 11.25
CA VAL A 352 -9.83 14.10 11.92
C VAL A 352 -9.96 15.51 11.37
N VAL A 353 -11.13 15.84 10.83
CA VAL A 353 -11.42 17.19 10.36
C VAL A 353 -12.40 17.86 11.30
N VAL A 354 -12.06 19.05 11.78
CA VAL A 354 -12.88 19.86 12.68
C VAL A 354 -13.18 21.21 12.05
N GLN A 355 -14.42 21.69 12.18
CA GLN A 355 -14.82 23.04 11.78
C GLN A 355 -15.17 23.90 13.00
N HIS A 356 -14.31 24.86 13.33
CA HIS A 356 -14.47 25.70 14.52
C HIS A 356 -14.12 27.16 14.22
N GLY A 357 -14.94 28.10 14.69
CA GLY A 357 -14.71 29.54 14.49
C GLY A 357 -14.61 29.98 13.02
N GLY A 358 -15.30 29.29 12.11
CA GLY A 358 -15.21 29.55 10.66
C GLY A 358 -13.94 29.02 9.98
N LYS A 359 -13.08 28.30 10.70
CA LYS A 359 -11.88 27.64 10.18
C LYS A 359 -12.07 26.13 10.14
N ARG A 360 -11.28 25.46 9.29
CA ARG A 360 -11.20 24.01 9.18
C ARG A 360 -9.81 23.56 9.58
N TYR A 361 -9.73 22.59 10.48
CA TYR A 361 -8.49 22.02 10.98
C TYR A 361 -8.44 20.53 10.60
N ALA A 362 -7.28 20.05 10.18
CA ALA A 362 -7.03 18.64 9.86
C ALA A 362 -5.96 18.10 10.82
N LEU A 363 -6.32 17.11 11.62
CA LEU A 363 -5.46 16.47 12.62
C LEU A 363 -5.13 15.06 12.13
N ALA A 364 -3.86 14.68 12.22
CA ALA A 364 -3.40 13.38 11.72
C ALA A 364 -2.53 12.61 12.74
N PRO A 365 -3.04 12.21 13.92
CA PRO A 365 -2.24 11.44 14.86
C PRO A 365 -2.02 10.01 14.36
N ILE A 366 -0.89 9.41 14.77
CA ILE A 366 -0.55 8.02 14.50
C ILE A 366 -0.55 7.29 15.84
N LEU A 367 -1.27 6.18 15.91
CA LEU A 367 -1.26 5.26 17.06
C LEU A 367 -0.45 4.02 16.72
N ALA A 368 0.40 3.59 17.65
CA ALA A 368 1.07 2.31 17.57
C ALA A 368 0.08 1.15 17.77
N ALA A 369 0.50 -0.07 17.42
CA ALA A 369 -0.37 -1.26 17.46
C ALA A 369 -0.92 -1.61 18.86
N ASP A 370 -0.21 -1.23 19.91
CA ASP A 370 -0.59 -1.40 21.32
C ASP A 370 -1.38 -0.21 21.90
N GLN A 371 -1.55 0.86 21.11
CA GLN A 371 -2.27 2.06 21.53
C GLN A 371 -3.70 2.03 21.00
N HIS A 372 -4.66 1.98 21.93
CA HIS A 372 -6.09 1.89 21.62
C HIS A 372 -6.85 3.20 21.83
N SER A 373 -6.18 4.26 22.25
CA SER A 373 -6.80 5.55 22.53
C SER A 373 -5.78 6.67 22.42
N ILE A 374 -6.25 7.85 22.03
CA ILE A 374 -5.50 9.11 22.14
C ILE A 374 -6.39 10.16 22.79
N ALA A 375 -5.87 10.80 23.85
CA ALA A 375 -6.57 11.88 24.50
C ALA A 375 -6.70 13.06 23.53
N TRP A 376 -7.86 13.72 23.50
CA TRP A 376 -8.14 14.83 22.59
C TRP A 376 -7.05 15.90 22.69
N GLN A 377 -6.65 16.25 23.92
CA GLN A 377 -5.59 17.21 24.22
C GLN A 377 -4.19 16.86 23.69
N GLU A 378 -3.92 15.59 23.38
CA GLU A 378 -2.63 15.11 22.88
C GLU A 378 -2.55 15.10 21.35
N MET A 379 -3.65 15.44 20.66
CA MET A 379 -3.65 15.52 19.20
C MET A 379 -2.69 16.61 18.70
N PRO A 380 -2.13 16.46 17.48
CA PRO A 380 -1.12 17.36 16.92
C PRO A 380 -1.70 18.70 16.42
N PHE A 381 -2.43 19.42 17.26
CA PHE A 381 -3.13 20.67 16.93
C PHE A 381 -2.24 21.77 16.37
N ALA A 382 -1.01 21.89 16.89
CA ALA A 382 -0.07 22.91 16.45
C ALA A 382 0.36 22.71 15.00
N ALA A 383 0.52 21.45 14.56
CA ALA A 383 0.81 21.13 13.16
C ALA A 383 -0.36 21.51 12.23
N ALA A 384 -1.58 21.53 12.76
CA ALA A 384 -2.78 21.97 12.05
C ALA A 384 -3.03 23.49 12.13
N GLY A 385 -2.14 24.25 12.77
CA GLY A 385 -2.28 25.71 12.96
C GLY A 385 -3.37 26.12 13.95
N ALA A 386 -3.84 25.20 14.80
CA ALA A 386 -4.83 25.46 15.84
C ALA A 386 -4.17 25.83 17.17
N LEU A 387 -4.75 26.79 17.89
CA LEU A 387 -4.39 27.01 19.29
C LEU A 387 -5.03 25.93 20.17
N TYR A 388 -4.32 25.50 21.20
CA TYR A 388 -4.86 24.56 22.18
C TYR A 388 -6.19 25.03 22.79
N SER A 389 -6.33 26.33 23.04
CA SER A 389 -7.57 26.94 23.55
C SER A 389 -8.73 26.86 22.55
N GLU A 390 -8.46 26.97 21.25
CA GLU A 390 -9.49 26.77 20.21
C GLU A 390 -9.97 25.30 20.27
N MET A 391 -9.03 24.35 20.37
CA MET A 391 -9.32 22.92 20.35
C MET A 391 -9.99 22.40 21.62
N ALA A 392 -9.67 22.97 22.79
CA ALA A 392 -10.36 22.69 24.05
C ALA A 392 -11.83 23.20 24.08
N SER A 393 -12.20 24.04 23.11
CA SER A 393 -13.57 24.57 22.96
C SER A 393 -14.37 23.89 21.86
N VAL A 394 -13.77 22.91 21.15
CA VAL A 394 -14.46 22.12 20.13
C VAL A 394 -15.58 21.30 20.77
N ASP A 395 -16.75 21.33 20.15
CA ASP A 395 -17.86 20.43 20.44
C ASP A 395 -17.85 19.26 19.45
N THR A 396 -18.34 18.10 19.85
CA THR A 396 -18.41 16.90 18.99
C THR A 396 -19.20 17.14 17.70
N SER A 397 -20.21 18.03 17.72
CA SER A 397 -20.97 18.46 16.54
C SER A 397 -20.13 19.21 15.49
N GLN A 398 -18.96 19.72 15.88
CA GLN A 398 -18.01 20.42 15.01
C GLN A 398 -16.99 19.47 14.35
N ILE A 399 -16.98 18.20 14.73
CA ILE A 399 -16.17 17.18 14.06
C ILE A 399 -16.90 16.81 12.76
N CYS A 400 -16.25 17.07 11.64
CA CYS A 400 -16.85 16.93 10.31
C CYS A 400 -16.55 15.59 9.65
N TYR A 401 -15.41 14.99 9.99
CA TYR A 401 -14.92 13.76 9.39
C TYR A 401 -13.96 13.09 10.35
N VAL A 402 -14.06 11.76 10.44
CA VAL A 402 -13.08 10.91 11.10
C VAL A 402 -12.78 9.74 10.18
N ALA A 403 -11.51 9.45 9.98
CA ALA A 403 -11.07 8.23 9.33
C ALA A 403 -9.90 7.59 10.06
N ALA A 404 -9.76 6.28 9.85
CA ALA A 404 -8.65 5.46 10.30
C ALA A 404 -8.06 4.74 9.09
N SER A 405 -6.81 5.04 8.77
CA SER A 405 -6.05 4.45 7.68
C SER A 405 -4.93 3.56 8.23
N TYR A 406 -4.82 2.33 7.73
CA TYR A 406 -3.87 1.34 8.24
C TYR A 406 -3.44 0.38 7.13
N GLU A 407 -2.26 -0.23 7.28
CA GLU A 407 -1.84 -1.34 6.43
C GLU A 407 -2.54 -2.62 6.91
N SER A 408 -3.40 -3.18 6.05
CA SER A 408 -4.14 -4.40 6.34
C SER A 408 -3.28 -5.66 6.14
N ASP A 409 -3.78 -6.79 6.63
CA ASP A 409 -3.20 -8.10 6.39
C ASP A 409 -3.17 -8.48 4.89
N LEU A 410 -3.95 -7.78 4.05
CA LEU A 410 -3.99 -7.92 2.59
C LEU A 410 -2.81 -7.24 1.87
N GLY A 411 -1.94 -6.52 2.58
CA GLY A 411 -0.91 -5.66 1.97
C GLY A 411 -1.49 -4.42 1.26
N MET A 412 -2.74 -4.08 1.57
CA MET A 412 -3.44 -2.87 1.13
C MET A 412 -3.54 -1.85 2.27
N THR A 413 -3.44 -0.57 1.94
CA THR A 413 -3.90 0.50 2.84
C THR A 413 -5.43 0.49 2.87
N MET A 414 -6.02 0.31 4.04
CA MET A 414 -7.47 0.35 4.23
C MET A 414 -7.86 1.60 5.01
N THR A 415 -8.89 2.30 4.56
CA THR A 415 -9.42 3.49 5.25
C THR A 415 -10.87 3.28 5.65
N VAL A 416 -11.11 3.27 6.95
CA VAL A 416 -12.45 3.29 7.54
C VAL A 416 -12.86 4.72 7.85
N ARG A 417 -14.07 5.15 7.45
CA ARG A 417 -14.53 6.54 7.64
C ARG A 417 -15.93 6.67 8.21
N ALA A 418 -16.16 7.83 8.82
CA ALA A 418 -17.48 8.37 9.15
C ALA A 418 -17.51 9.87 8.87
N LYS A 419 -18.66 10.37 8.39
CA LYS A 419 -18.88 11.79 8.06
C LYS A 419 -19.93 12.40 8.97
N ASN A 420 -19.84 13.71 9.18
CA ASN A 420 -20.93 14.52 9.73
C ASN A 420 -21.65 15.22 8.58
N PRO A 421 -22.90 14.83 8.25
CA PRO A 421 -23.65 15.45 7.17
C PRO A 421 -23.87 16.95 7.33
N ALA A 422 -23.84 17.49 8.57
CA ALA A 422 -24.06 18.91 8.82
C ALA A 422 -22.92 19.81 8.33
N CYS A 423 -21.76 19.26 7.98
CA CYS A 423 -20.61 20.02 7.50
C CYS A 423 -20.52 20.18 5.98
N TYR A 424 -21.42 19.56 5.20
CA TYR A 424 -21.31 19.44 3.74
C TYR A 424 -22.54 19.92 2.99
#